data_AF-F0NXS2-F1
#
_entry.id   AF-F0NXS2-F1
#
_cell.length_a   1.000
_cell.length_b   1.000
_cell.length_c   1.000
_cell.angle_alpha   90.00
_cell.angle_beta   90.00
_cell.angle_gamma   90.00
#
_symmetry.space_group_name_H-M   'P 1'
#
loop_
_entity.id
_entity.type
_entity.pdbx_description
1 polymer ?
#
loop_
_entity_poly.entity_id
_entity_poly.type
_entity_poly.pdbx_seq_one_letter_code
_entity_poly.pdbx_strand_id
1 'polypeptide(L)'
;MEKKLNALEQQQFFAELNENIKKEIREQLTSFPFPIDEVTDFEFRLKRVANKILKNSSLNRLKADLEVYKQLSNDNFNLFSVSYLLNVAQDMSAKELEITTGEYIQLIEEFYEYGKIYNKYATPIKEAIQGKYQKIADKYQNEALVDQNQKRKVDNKKVIPLSRK
;
A
#
# COMPACT_ATOMS: atom_id res chain seq x y z
N MET A 1 5.25 -18.07 -30.53
CA MET A 1 6.05 -16.84 -30.74
C MET A 1 5.73 -15.91 -29.59
N GLU A 2 6.50 -15.96 -28.51
CA GLU A 2 6.37 -15.00 -27.42
C GLU A 2 7.12 -13.72 -27.81
N LYS A 3 6.39 -12.60 -27.88
CA LYS A 3 6.94 -11.28 -28.19
C LYS A 3 7.84 -10.84 -27.03
N LYS A 4 9.09 -10.52 -27.35
CA LYS A 4 10.05 -9.91 -26.44
C LYS A 4 9.56 -8.52 -26.05
N LEU A 5 9.55 -8.22 -24.76
CA LEU A 5 9.41 -6.86 -24.25
C LEU A 5 10.80 -6.19 -24.26
N ASN A 6 10.97 -5.12 -25.03
CA ASN A 6 12.10 -4.21 -25.02
C ASN A 6 12.23 -3.48 -23.65
N ALA A 7 13.30 -2.69 -23.45
CA ALA A 7 13.53 -2.01 -22.17
C ALA A 7 12.37 -1.09 -21.73
N LEU A 8 11.72 -0.42 -22.69
CA LEU A 8 10.54 0.41 -22.45
C LEU A 8 9.34 -0.46 -22.04
N GLU A 9 9.16 -1.60 -22.68
CA GLU A 9 8.10 -2.56 -22.39
C GLU A 9 8.29 -3.25 -21.02
N GLN A 10 9.53 -3.48 -20.58
CA GLN A 10 9.82 -3.95 -19.21
C GLN A 10 9.51 -2.88 -18.16
N GLN A 11 9.87 -1.63 -18.43
CA GLN A 11 9.55 -0.51 -17.54
C GLN A 11 8.02 -0.33 -17.41
N GLN A 12 7.29 -0.44 -18.52
CA GLN A 12 5.83 -0.42 -18.54
C GLN A 12 5.24 -1.59 -17.74
N PHE A 13 5.76 -2.81 -17.93
CA PHE A 13 5.33 -3.98 -17.17
C PHE A 13 5.46 -3.77 -15.65
N PHE A 14 6.62 -3.31 -15.15
CA PHE A 14 6.80 -3.09 -13.71
C PHE A 14 5.97 -1.91 -13.19
N ALA A 15 5.71 -0.90 -14.01
CA ALA A 15 4.78 0.17 -13.66
C ALA A 15 3.35 -0.36 -13.50
N GLU A 16 2.86 -1.15 -14.46
CA GLU A 16 1.54 -1.80 -14.39
C GLU A 16 1.43 -2.77 -13.21
N LEU A 17 2.49 -3.54 -12.94
CA LEU A 17 2.55 -4.43 -11.79
C LEU A 17 2.37 -3.67 -10.47
N ASN A 18 3.07 -2.53 -10.32
CA ASN A 18 2.96 -1.68 -9.14
C ASN A 18 1.57 -1.08 -8.96
N GLU A 19 0.92 -0.65 -10.05
CA GLU A 19 -0.45 -0.15 -9.98
C GLU A 19 -1.45 -1.25 -9.61
N ASN A 20 -1.26 -2.47 -10.13
CA ASN A 20 -2.07 -3.62 -9.75
C ASN A 20 -1.90 -3.99 -8.27
N ILE A 21 -0.68 -3.95 -7.73
CA ILE A 21 -0.42 -4.15 -6.29
C ILE A 21 -1.19 -3.11 -5.47
N LYS A 22 -1.06 -1.83 -5.80
CA LYS A 22 -1.76 -0.74 -5.07
C LYS A 22 -3.27 -0.92 -5.11
N LYS A 23 -3.81 -1.27 -6.28
CA LYS A 23 -5.24 -1.51 -6.47
C LYS A 23 -5.74 -2.68 -5.63
N GLU A 24 -5.07 -3.83 -5.69
CA GLU A 24 -5.47 -5.02 -4.94
C GLU A 24 -5.35 -4.81 -3.42
N ILE A 25 -4.31 -4.10 -2.95
CA ILE A 25 -4.19 -3.69 -1.54
C ILE A 25 -5.39 -2.82 -1.14
N ARG A 26 -5.70 -1.80 -1.94
CA ARG A 26 -6.83 -0.90 -1.67
C ARG A 26 -8.15 -1.67 -1.59
N GLU A 27 -8.42 -2.54 -2.55
CA GLU A 27 -9.64 -3.36 -2.59
C GLU A 27 -9.77 -4.23 -1.33
N GLN A 28 -8.71 -4.97 -0.99
CA GLN A 28 -8.71 -5.85 0.18
C GLN A 28 -8.89 -5.07 1.50
N LEU A 29 -8.15 -3.98 1.68
CA LEU A 29 -8.27 -3.14 2.88
C LEU A 29 -9.62 -2.43 2.98
N THR A 30 -10.26 -2.10 1.85
CA THR A 30 -11.60 -1.50 1.84
C THR A 30 -12.66 -2.55 2.20
N SER A 31 -12.47 -3.79 1.75
CA SER A 31 -13.39 -4.90 2.01
C SER A 31 -13.34 -5.44 3.44
N PHE A 32 -12.29 -5.09 4.20
CA PHE A 32 -12.08 -5.56 5.56
C PHE A 32 -12.55 -4.50 6.57
N PRO A 33 -13.66 -4.73 7.31
CA PRO A 33 -14.11 -3.83 8.36
C PRO A 33 -13.03 -3.65 9.43
N PHE A 34 -12.88 -2.45 9.97
CA PHE A 34 -11.95 -2.26 11.08
C PHE A 34 -12.48 -3.05 12.30
N PRO A 35 -11.64 -3.80 13.04
CA PRO A 35 -12.07 -4.63 14.17
C PRO A 35 -12.38 -3.78 15.41
N ILE A 36 -13.54 -3.13 15.36
CA ILE A 36 -14.06 -2.19 16.37
C ILE A 36 -14.06 -2.80 17.78
N ASP A 37 -14.39 -4.09 17.88
CA ASP A 37 -14.53 -4.80 19.15
C ASP A 37 -13.22 -5.01 19.91
N GLU A 38 -12.05 -4.81 19.26
CA GLU A 38 -10.74 -4.93 19.91
C GLU A 38 -10.32 -3.67 20.69
N VAL A 39 -11.14 -2.62 20.69
CA VAL A 39 -10.88 -1.39 21.45
C VAL A 39 -12.06 -1.11 22.38
N THR A 40 -11.73 -0.91 23.66
CA THR A 40 -12.72 -0.47 24.66
C THR A 40 -13.29 0.90 24.29
N ASP A 41 -14.62 1.04 24.26
CA ASP A 41 -15.35 2.27 23.90
C ASP A 41 -15.00 2.84 22.51
N PHE A 42 -14.58 1.98 21.59
CA PHE A 42 -14.10 2.36 20.26
C PHE A 42 -15.04 3.27 19.49
N GLU A 43 -16.33 2.93 19.49
CA GLU A 43 -17.31 3.62 18.66
C GLU A 43 -17.38 5.09 19.05
N PHE A 44 -17.31 5.40 20.35
CA PHE A 44 -17.28 6.76 20.82
C PHE A 44 -15.95 7.45 20.52
N ARG A 45 -14.83 6.76 20.74
CA ARG A 45 -13.48 7.33 20.63
C ARG A 45 -13.08 7.56 19.18
N LEU A 46 -13.11 6.53 18.31
CA LEU A 46 -12.74 6.69 16.91
C LEU A 46 -13.66 7.68 16.18
N LYS A 47 -14.97 7.66 16.43
CA LYS A 47 -15.89 8.65 15.82
C LYS A 47 -15.58 10.06 16.26
N ARG A 48 -15.32 10.29 17.55
CA ARG A 48 -14.93 11.61 18.06
C ARG A 48 -13.69 12.13 17.35
N VAL A 49 -12.70 11.26 17.17
CA VAL A 49 -11.44 11.55 16.48
C VAL A 49 -11.65 11.81 15.00
N ALA A 50 -12.36 10.93 14.30
CA ALA A 50 -12.70 11.07 12.89
C ALA A 50 -13.42 12.40 12.66
N ASN A 51 -14.42 12.73 13.48
CA ASN A 51 -15.14 14.00 13.39
C ASN A 51 -14.23 15.21 13.63
N LYS A 52 -13.32 15.16 14.60
CA LYS A 52 -12.35 16.24 14.84
C LYS A 52 -11.39 16.43 13.67
N ILE A 53 -10.90 15.34 13.08
CA ILE A 53 -10.03 15.37 11.91
C ILE A 53 -10.79 15.88 10.69
N LEU A 54 -11.97 15.33 10.39
CA LEU A 54 -12.79 15.71 9.23
C LEU A 54 -13.26 17.17 9.32
N LYS A 55 -13.59 17.67 10.52
CA LYS A 55 -13.99 19.07 10.73
C LYS A 55 -12.85 20.04 10.43
N ASN A 56 -11.61 19.66 10.75
CA ASN A 56 -10.44 20.54 10.71
C ASN A 56 -9.43 20.20 9.60
N SER A 57 -9.68 19.15 8.83
CA SER A 57 -8.87 18.75 7.68
C SER A 57 -9.69 18.84 6.41
N SER A 58 -9.13 19.51 5.41
CA SER A 58 -9.66 19.43 4.05
C SER A 58 -9.38 18.06 3.43
N LEU A 59 -10.15 17.68 2.40
CA LEU A 59 -9.87 16.52 1.55
C LEU A 59 -8.40 16.47 1.09
N ASN A 60 -7.85 17.64 0.74
CA ASN A 60 -6.48 17.79 0.30
C ASN A 60 -5.46 17.47 1.39
N ARG A 61 -5.74 17.85 2.65
CA ARG A 61 -4.89 17.51 3.79
C ARG A 61 -4.96 16.04 4.15
N LEU A 62 -6.15 15.44 4.02
CA LEU A 62 -6.35 14.00 4.16
C LEU A 62 -5.66 13.19 3.06
N LYS A 63 -5.32 13.81 1.91
CA LYS A 63 -4.89 13.11 0.69
C LYS A 63 -5.85 11.97 0.32
N ALA A 64 -7.10 12.10 0.73
CA ALA A 64 -8.15 11.11 0.56
C ALA A 64 -9.03 11.53 -0.61
N ASP A 65 -9.54 10.55 -1.36
CA ASP A 65 -10.61 10.84 -2.30
C ASP A 65 -11.95 11.03 -1.58
N LEU A 66 -12.91 11.56 -2.32
CA LEU A 66 -14.26 11.83 -1.81
C LEU A 66 -14.94 10.57 -1.24
N GLU A 67 -14.61 9.39 -1.78
CA GLU A 67 -15.20 8.12 -1.34
C GLU A 67 -14.78 7.80 0.09
N VAL A 68 -13.48 7.90 0.39
CA VAL A 68 -12.96 7.71 1.75
C VAL A 68 -13.56 8.72 2.72
N TYR A 69 -13.68 9.99 2.31
CA TYR A 69 -14.29 11.01 3.16
C TYR A 69 -15.74 10.69 3.50
N LYS A 70 -16.54 10.25 2.51
CA LYS A 70 -17.92 9.79 2.73
C LYS A 70 -18.00 8.58 3.64
N GLN A 71 -17.07 7.63 3.50
CA GLN A 71 -17.01 6.46 4.37
C GLN A 71 -16.79 6.89 5.83
N LEU A 72 -15.80 7.76 6.06
CA LEU A 72 -15.48 8.27 7.40
C LEU A 72 -16.62 9.11 8.00
N SER A 73 -17.31 9.93 7.20
CA SER A 73 -18.43 10.74 7.68
C SER A 73 -19.69 9.95 8.01
N ASN A 74 -19.84 8.76 7.41
CA ASN A 74 -20.97 7.85 7.62
C ASN A 74 -20.63 6.74 8.63
N ASP A 75 -19.57 6.90 9.42
CA ASP A 75 -19.10 5.93 10.42
C ASP A 75 -18.77 4.52 9.85
N ASN A 76 -18.50 4.43 8.54
CA ASN A 76 -18.14 3.18 7.87
C ASN A 76 -16.62 2.98 7.90
N PHE A 77 -16.12 2.52 9.04
CA PHE A 77 -14.69 2.29 9.27
C PHE A 77 -14.24 0.93 8.73
N ASN A 78 -13.36 0.96 7.72
CA ASN A 78 -12.63 -0.20 7.21
C ASN A 78 -11.12 0.06 7.37
N LEU A 79 -10.28 -0.95 7.16
CA LEU A 79 -8.83 -0.76 7.30
C LEU A 79 -8.33 0.35 6.38
N PHE A 80 -8.86 0.47 5.16
CA PHE A 80 -8.44 1.49 4.21
C PHE A 80 -8.77 2.90 4.72
N SER A 81 -10.01 3.18 5.12
CA SER A 81 -10.44 4.50 5.59
C SER A 81 -9.75 4.90 6.89
N VAL A 82 -9.56 3.97 7.83
CA VAL A 82 -8.83 4.22 9.08
C VAL A 82 -7.36 4.55 8.83
N SER A 83 -6.73 3.98 7.80
CA SER A 83 -5.33 4.31 7.47
C SER A 83 -5.11 5.80 7.17
N TYR A 84 -6.12 6.49 6.61
CA TYR A 84 -6.06 7.93 6.38
C TYR A 84 -6.13 8.73 7.67
N LEU A 85 -6.99 8.32 8.61
CA LEU A 85 -7.04 8.94 9.94
C LEU A 85 -5.69 8.80 10.65
N LEU A 86 -5.11 7.60 10.63
CA LEU A 86 -3.83 7.30 11.27
C LEU A 86 -2.68 8.17 10.72
N ASN A 87 -2.64 8.34 9.40
CA ASN A 87 -1.60 9.14 8.76
C ASN A 87 -1.78 10.63 9.04
N VAL A 88 -3.02 11.15 8.98
CA VAL A 88 -3.26 12.59 9.19
C VAL A 88 -3.05 13.01 10.63
N ALA A 89 -3.42 12.18 11.60
CA ALA A 89 -3.32 12.55 13.00
C ALA A 89 -1.89 12.84 13.45
N GLN A 90 -0.90 12.18 12.85
CA GLN A 90 0.52 12.43 13.11
C GLN A 90 0.98 13.81 12.60
N ASP A 91 0.29 14.35 11.60
CA ASP A 91 0.61 15.63 10.95
C ASP A 91 -0.25 16.79 11.48
N MET A 92 -1.09 16.57 12.50
CA MET A 92 -1.94 17.60 13.10
C MET A 92 -1.51 17.91 14.53
N SER A 93 -1.39 19.20 14.83
CA SER A 93 -1.17 19.70 16.20
C SER A 93 -2.48 19.84 16.98
N ALA A 94 -2.39 19.91 18.32
CA ALA A 94 -3.54 20.19 19.20
C ALA A 94 -4.30 21.47 18.80
N LYS A 95 -3.57 22.50 18.36
CA LYS A 95 -4.13 23.78 17.91
C LYS A 95 -4.99 23.60 16.65
N GLU A 96 -4.51 22.83 15.69
CA GLU A 96 -5.23 22.58 14.44
C GLU A 96 -6.48 21.73 14.64
N LEU A 97 -6.48 20.89 15.68
CA LEU A 97 -7.63 20.09 16.07
C LEU A 97 -8.62 20.83 16.99
N GLU A 98 -8.29 22.05 17.40
CA GLU A 98 -9.06 22.84 18.37
C GLU A 98 -9.35 22.05 19.65
N ILE A 99 -8.29 21.45 20.22
CA ILE A 99 -8.37 20.68 21.47
C ILE A 99 -7.29 21.12 22.46
N THR A 100 -7.50 20.79 23.72
CA THR A 100 -6.51 21.00 24.77
C THR A 100 -5.31 20.06 24.60
N THR A 101 -4.18 20.42 25.22
CA THR A 101 -3.00 19.55 25.25
C THR A 101 -3.29 18.19 25.89
N GLY A 102 -4.13 18.15 26.93
CA GLY A 102 -4.51 16.91 27.60
C GLY A 102 -5.31 15.98 26.67
N GLU A 103 -6.30 16.53 25.97
CA GLU A 103 -7.06 15.78 24.95
C GLU A 103 -6.17 15.31 23.79
N TYR A 104 -5.18 16.13 23.39
CA TYR A 104 -4.24 15.76 22.35
C TYR A 104 -3.32 14.61 22.77
N ILE A 105 -2.86 14.56 24.02
CA ILE A 105 -2.07 13.42 24.53
C ILE A 105 -2.89 12.14 24.46
N GLN A 106 -4.14 12.18 24.96
CA GLN A 106 -5.05 11.02 24.90
C GLN A 106 -5.30 10.57 23.46
N LEU A 107 -5.50 11.54 22.56
CA LEU A 107 -5.66 11.28 21.13
C LEU A 107 -4.46 10.50 20.58
N ILE A 108 -3.23 10.99 20.83
CA ILE A 108 -2.01 10.34 20.35
C ILE A 108 -1.86 8.92 20.90
N GLU A 109 -2.19 8.70 22.16
CA GLU A 109 -2.21 7.35 22.76
C GLU A 109 -3.20 6.42 22.06
N GLU A 110 -4.43 6.89 21.81
CA GLU A 110 -5.45 6.16 21.04
C GLU A 110 -4.95 5.82 19.62
N PHE A 111 -4.25 6.75 18.95
CA PHE A 111 -3.66 6.52 17.64
C PHE A 111 -2.60 5.42 17.63
N TYR A 112 -1.80 5.30 18.69
CA TYR A 112 -0.85 4.20 18.81
C TYR A 112 -1.56 2.85 18.95
N GLU A 113 -2.65 2.79 19.70
CA GLU A 113 -3.46 1.58 19.84
C GLU A 113 -4.11 1.19 18.52
N TYR A 114 -4.75 2.14 17.84
CA TYR A 114 -5.37 1.93 16.53
C TYR A 114 -4.33 1.53 15.47
N GLY A 115 -3.12 2.10 15.54
CA GLY A 115 -2.01 1.72 14.67
C GLY A 115 -1.56 0.27 14.89
N LYS A 116 -1.49 -0.21 16.13
CA LYS A 116 -1.19 -1.62 16.44
C LYS A 116 -2.24 -2.56 15.86
N ILE A 117 -3.51 -2.24 16.07
CA ILE A 117 -4.64 -3.03 15.56
C ILE A 117 -4.65 -3.01 14.03
N TYR A 118 -4.54 -1.84 13.42
CA TYR A 118 -4.44 -1.71 11.97
C TYR A 118 -3.33 -2.60 11.41
N ASN A 119 -2.12 -2.55 11.97
CA ASN A 119 -0.99 -3.33 11.47
C ASN A 119 -1.16 -4.84 11.69
N LYS A 120 -1.79 -5.26 12.78
CA LYS A 120 -2.12 -6.68 13.02
C LYS A 120 -2.92 -7.29 11.86
N TYR A 121 -3.82 -6.51 11.26
CA TYR A 121 -4.69 -6.97 10.17
C TYR A 121 -4.19 -6.60 8.76
N ALA A 122 -3.68 -5.38 8.59
CA ALA A 122 -3.27 -4.87 7.30
C ALA A 122 -1.92 -5.46 6.82
N THR A 123 -0.99 -5.76 7.74
CA THR A 123 0.33 -6.30 7.37
C THR A 123 0.23 -7.66 6.69
N PRO A 124 -0.50 -8.66 7.22
CA PRO A 124 -0.67 -9.95 6.54
C PRO A 124 -1.28 -9.81 5.13
N ILE A 125 -2.24 -8.89 4.96
CA ILE A 125 -2.85 -8.62 3.65
C ILE A 125 -1.82 -8.07 2.66
N LYS A 126 -1.05 -7.05 3.09
CA LYS A 126 -0.01 -6.42 2.27
C LYS A 126 1.07 -7.43 1.88
N GLU A 127 1.55 -8.23 2.82
CA GLU A 127 2.58 -9.25 2.60
C GLU A 127 2.10 -10.35 1.65
N ALA A 128 0.86 -10.82 1.79
CA ALA A 128 0.29 -11.82 0.90
C ALA A 128 0.21 -11.32 -0.55
N ILE A 129 -0.24 -10.07 -0.75
CA ILE A 129 -0.33 -9.45 -2.07
C ILE A 129 1.07 -9.21 -2.65
N GLN A 130 1.98 -8.62 -1.88
CA GLN A 130 3.36 -8.41 -2.32
C GLN A 130 4.03 -9.73 -2.70
N GLY A 131 3.86 -10.79 -1.91
CA GLY A 131 4.38 -12.12 -2.20
C GLY A 131 3.81 -12.73 -3.49
N LYS A 132 2.52 -12.50 -3.78
CA LYS A 132 1.87 -12.92 -5.04
C LYS A 132 2.54 -12.26 -6.25
N TYR A 133 2.73 -10.94 -6.21
CA TYR A 133 3.31 -10.19 -7.33
C TYR A 133 4.83 -10.33 -7.44
N GLN A 134 5.54 -10.55 -6.33
CA GLN A 134 6.98 -10.83 -6.35
C GLN A 134 7.27 -12.12 -7.13
N LYS A 135 6.48 -13.18 -6.92
CA LYS A 135 6.60 -14.43 -7.71
C LYS A 135 6.42 -14.22 -9.20
N ILE A 136 5.53 -13.29 -9.58
CA ILE A 136 5.33 -12.89 -10.98
C ILE A 136 6.60 -12.19 -11.47
N ALA A 137 7.07 -11.15 -10.77
CA ALA A 137 8.29 -10.43 -11.11
C ALA A 137 9.52 -11.33 -11.27
N ASP A 138 9.74 -12.26 -10.33
CA ASP A 138 10.86 -13.19 -10.32
C ASP A 138 10.82 -14.13 -11.53
N LYS A 139 9.64 -14.59 -11.93
CA LYS A 139 9.48 -15.42 -13.14
C LYS A 139 9.93 -14.65 -14.39
N TYR A 140 9.50 -13.40 -14.53
CA TYR A 140 9.88 -12.54 -15.65
C TYR A 140 11.39 -12.22 -15.67
N GLN A 141 12.01 -11.96 -14.51
CA GLN A 141 13.45 -11.69 -14.41
C GLN A 141 14.30 -12.93 -14.73
N ASN A 142 13.91 -14.10 -14.24
CA ASN A 142 14.65 -15.35 -14.49
C ASN A 142 14.55 -15.79 -15.95
N GLU A 143 13.39 -15.63 -16.60
CA GLU A 143 13.23 -15.90 -18.04
C GLU A 143 14.13 -14.98 -18.89
N ALA A 144 14.30 -13.70 -18.49
CA ALA A 144 15.22 -12.77 -19.15
C ALA A 144 16.70 -13.19 -19.02
N LEU A 145 17.11 -13.73 -17.87
CA LEU A 145 18.50 -14.18 -17.62
C LEU A 145 18.86 -15.48 -18.36
N VAL A 146 17.92 -16.44 -18.45
CA VAL A 146 18.12 -17.70 -19.16
C VAL A 146 18.35 -17.45 -20.65
N ASP A 147 17.61 -16.53 -21.27
CA ASP A 147 17.73 -16.20 -22.70
C ASP A 147 19.06 -15.46 -23.04
N GLN A 148 19.58 -14.63 -22.13
CA GLN A 148 20.90 -14.01 -22.30
C GLN A 148 22.04 -15.04 -22.28
N ASN A 149 21.95 -16.02 -21.38
CA ASN A 149 22.95 -17.08 -21.27
C ASN A 149 22.90 -18.06 -22.46
N GLN A 150 21.71 -18.27 -23.06
CA GLN A 150 21.59 -19.05 -24.29
C GLN A 150 22.15 -18.29 -25.52
N LYS A 151 21.89 -16.99 -25.67
CA LYS A 151 22.50 -16.17 -26.75
C LYS A 151 24.03 -16.14 -26.69
N ARG A 152 24.61 -15.92 -25.50
CA ARG A 152 26.07 -15.98 -25.30
C ARG A 152 26.67 -17.32 -25.70
N LYS A 153 25.96 -18.43 -25.48
CA LYS A 153 26.40 -19.78 -25.91
C LYS A 153 26.32 -20.00 -27.41
N VAL A 154 25.37 -19.37 -28.11
CA VAL A 154 25.24 -19.46 -29.58
C VAL A 154 26.30 -18.61 -30.27
N ASP A 155 26.57 -17.41 -29.77
CA ASP A 155 27.61 -16.53 -30.33
C ASP A 155 29.02 -17.11 -30.13
N ASN A 156 29.30 -17.75 -28.99
CA ASN A 156 30.58 -18.43 -28.75
C ASN A 156 30.77 -19.71 -29.59
N LYS A 157 29.71 -20.32 -30.12
CA LYS A 157 29.81 -21.49 -31.03
C LYS A 157 30.05 -21.11 -32.49
N LYS A 158 29.96 -19.82 -32.86
CA LYS A 158 30.27 -19.32 -34.22
C LYS A 158 31.75 -18.96 -34.43
N VAL A 159 32.62 -19.18 -33.45
CA VAL A 159 34.07 -19.03 -33.64
C VAL A 159 34.61 -20.26 -34.39
N ILE A 160 34.70 -20.11 -35.71
CA ILE A 160 35.25 -21.10 -36.65
C ILE A 160 36.70 -21.43 -36.27
N PRO A 161 37.14 -22.70 -36.25
CA PRO A 161 38.56 -23.01 -36.09
C PRO A 161 39.30 -22.53 -37.33
N LEU A 162 40.19 -21.55 -37.14
CA LEU A 162 41.21 -21.20 -38.14
C LEU A 162 42.15 -22.39 -38.29
N SER A 163 41.87 -23.21 -39.30
CA SER A 163 42.79 -24.25 -39.78
C SER A 163 44.12 -23.59 -40.14
N ARG A 164 45.15 -23.85 -39.33
CA ARG A 164 46.54 -23.50 -39.63
C ARG A 164 46.96 -24.23 -40.91
N LYS A 165 47.44 -23.47 -41.89
CA LYS A 165 48.20 -24.00 -43.03
C LYS A 165 49.63 -24.31 -42.62
#